data_AF-A0A0F9D510-F1
#
_entry.id   AF-A0A0F9D510-F1
#
_cell.length_a   1.000
_cell.length_b   1.000
_cell.length_c   1.000
_cell.angle_alpha   90.00
_cell.angle_beta   90.00
_cell.angle_gamma   90.00
#
_symmetry.space_group_name_H-M   'P 1'
#
loop_
_entity.id
_entity.type
_entity.pdbx_description
1 polymer ?
#
loop_
_entity_poly.entity_id
_entity_poly.type
_entity_poly.pdbx_seq_one_letter_code
_entity_poly.pdbx_strand_id
1 'polypeptide(L)'
;MHYENTLFWERCKWKYSRYFKDPSRVIEFGSRYINGTVKAHFWCKDYIGVDAGGDFFVDVVSLAHEVKFERESFDVVVSASMLEHDVHWEKSIQKMVTLLKQDVLL
;
A
#
# COMPACT_ATOMS: atom_id res chain seq x y z
N MET A 1 -10.34 6.33 -9.99
CA MET A 1 -10.20 4.86 -10.10
C MET A 1 -11.16 4.33 -11.13
N HIS A 2 -10.66 3.51 -12.07
CA HIS A 2 -11.52 2.82 -13.03
C HIS A 2 -12.46 1.85 -12.31
N TYR A 3 -13.67 1.68 -12.85
CA TYR A 3 -14.72 0.86 -12.24
C TYR A 3 -14.26 -0.57 -11.93
N GLU A 4 -13.52 -1.21 -12.84
CA GLU A 4 -13.01 -2.57 -12.62
C GLU A 4 -12.02 -2.65 -11.45
N ASN A 5 -11.16 -1.64 -11.29
CA ASN A 5 -10.25 -1.57 -10.14
C ASN A 5 -11.05 -1.40 -8.84
N THR A 6 -12.09 -0.55 -8.85
CA THR A 6 -12.98 -0.41 -7.69
C THR A 6 -13.66 -1.73 -7.33
N LEU A 7 -14.16 -2.48 -8.31
CA LEU A 7 -14.75 -3.80 -8.07
C LEU A 7 -13.74 -4.81 -7.52
N PHE A 8 -12.51 -4.78 -8.03
CA PHE A 8 -11.44 -5.64 -7.52
C PHE A 8 -11.15 -5.35 -6.05
N TRP A 9 -10.97 -4.07 -5.67
CA TRP A 9 -10.70 -3.69 -4.28
C TRP A 9 -11.88 -3.97 -3.34
N GLU A 10 -13.12 -3.78 -3.79
CA GLU A 10 -14.30 -4.19 -3.01
C GLU A 10 -14.37 -5.71 -2.80
N ARG A 11 -14.01 -6.52 -3.80
CA ARG A 11 -13.92 -7.98 -3.65
C ARG A 11 -12.80 -8.38 -2.68
N CYS A 12 -11.63 -7.74 -2.76
CA CYS A 12 -10.54 -7.96 -1.81
C CYS A 12 -10.96 -7.60 -0.38
N LYS A 13 -11.59 -6.44 -0.21
CA LYS A 13 -12.13 -5.99 1.08
C LYS A 13 -13.19 -6.95 1.64
N TRP A 14 -14.04 -7.50 0.78
CA TRP A 14 -15.03 -8.49 1.22
C TRP A 14 -14.37 -9.80 1.65
N LYS A 15 -13.42 -10.32 0.86
CA LYS A 15 -12.74 -11.60 1.11
C LYS A 15 -11.77 -11.54 2.30
N TYR A 16 -11.07 -10.43 2.46
CA TYR A 16 -9.98 -10.23 3.43
C TYR A 16 -10.35 -9.16 4.46
N SER A 17 -11.61 -9.13 4.89
CA SER A 17 -12.20 -7.99 5.62
C SER A 17 -11.45 -7.55 6.87
N ARG A 18 -10.79 -8.48 7.57
CA ARG A 18 -9.97 -8.16 8.75
C ARG A 18 -8.87 -7.13 8.43
N TYR A 19 -8.20 -7.30 7.30
CA TYR A 19 -7.08 -6.45 6.87
C TYR A 19 -7.52 -5.09 6.31
N PHE A 20 -8.81 -4.90 6.07
CA PHE A 20 -9.36 -3.61 5.61
C PHE A 20 -10.12 -2.86 6.69
N LYS A 21 -10.65 -3.55 7.72
CA LYS A 21 -11.54 -2.93 8.72
C LYS A 21 -10.89 -2.65 10.07
N ASP A 22 -9.80 -3.34 10.41
CA ASP A 22 -9.16 -3.20 11.71
C ASP A 22 -7.62 -3.41 11.72
N PRO A 23 -6.86 -3.06 10.66
CA PRO A 23 -5.41 -2.95 10.82
C PRO A 23 -5.09 -1.70 11.66
N SER A 24 -4.10 -1.79 12.55
CA SER A 24 -3.60 -0.62 13.26
C SER A 24 -2.78 0.28 12.33
N ARG A 25 -1.93 -0.32 11.47
CA ARG A 25 -1.00 0.41 10.62
C ARG A 25 -0.94 -0.16 9.20
N VAL A 26 -1.17 0.70 8.21
CA VAL A 26 -1.17 0.37 6.78
C VAL A 26 -0.15 1.24 6.06
N ILE A 27 0.62 0.65 5.13
CA ILE A 27 1.48 1.37 4.19
C ILE A 27 1.08 1.05 2.76
N GLU A 28 0.80 2.11 1.99
CA GLU A 28 0.49 2.05 0.57
C GLU A 28 1.70 2.54 -0.22
N PHE A 29 2.19 1.73 -1.15
CA PHE A 29 3.19 2.16 -2.10
C PHE A 29 2.55 2.44 -3.47
N GLY A 30 2.96 3.52 -4.14
CA GLY A 30 2.29 4.01 -5.34
C GLY A 30 1.06 4.87 -5.03
N SER A 31 1.11 5.62 -3.93
CA SER A 31 -0.06 6.35 -3.36
C SER A 31 -0.46 7.63 -4.10
N ARG A 32 0.23 8.00 -5.19
CA ARG A 32 -0.13 9.17 -6.00
C ARG A 32 -1.55 9.08 -6.56
N TYR A 33 -2.25 10.22 -6.60
CA TYR A 33 -3.63 10.30 -7.08
C TYR A 33 -3.74 10.36 -8.61
N ILE A 34 -3.10 9.42 -9.30
CA ILE A 34 -3.16 9.31 -10.77
C ILE A 34 -4.35 8.45 -11.17
N ASN A 35 -4.53 7.30 -10.50
CA ASN A 35 -5.55 6.31 -10.83
C ASN A 35 -6.64 6.20 -9.75
N GLY A 36 -6.80 7.23 -8.93
CA GLY A 36 -7.58 7.16 -7.70
C GLY A 36 -6.73 6.69 -6.52
N THR A 37 -7.38 6.33 -5.42
CA THR A 37 -6.71 5.89 -4.19
C THR A 37 -7.40 4.65 -3.63
N VAL A 38 -6.62 3.72 -3.07
CA VAL A 38 -7.19 2.59 -2.32
C VAL A 38 -7.41 2.91 -0.84
N LYS A 39 -6.91 4.05 -0.36
CA LYS A 39 -7.04 4.54 1.03
C LYS A 39 -8.48 4.50 1.54
N ALA A 40 -9.45 4.84 0.70
CA ALA A 40 -10.88 4.83 1.04
C ALA A 40 -11.43 3.43 1.42
N HIS A 41 -10.74 2.35 1.04
CA HIS A 41 -11.16 0.99 1.41
C HIS A 41 -10.71 0.59 2.82
N PHE A 42 -9.73 1.30 3.41
CA PHE A 42 -9.13 0.98 4.70
C PHE A 42 -9.71 1.81 5.84
N TRP A 43 -10.06 1.13 6.93
CA TRP A 43 -10.38 1.73 8.22
C TRP A 43 -9.29 1.35 9.21
N CYS A 44 -8.35 2.25 9.44
CA CYS A 44 -7.16 2.02 10.25
C CYS A 44 -6.79 3.26 11.08
N LYS A 45 -5.92 3.08 12.07
CA LYS A 45 -5.46 4.20 12.93
C LYS A 45 -4.40 5.05 12.24
N ASP A 46 -3.50 4.39 11.51
CA ASP A 46 -2.38 5.02 10.81
C ASP A 46 -2.30 4.46 9.39
N TYR A 47 -2.32 5.36 8.41
CA TYR A 47 -2.25 5.06 6.98
C TYR A 47 -1.19 5.94 6.35
N ILE A 48 -0.14 5.33 5.83
CA ILE A 48 1.01 6.03 5.24
C ILE A 48 1.05 5.76 3.73
N GLY A 49 0.95 6.81 2.94
CA GLY A 49 1.20 6.77 1.49
C GLY A 49 2.67 7.04 1.16
N VAL A 50 3.26 6.17 0.33
CA VAL A 50 4.61 6.29 -0.21
C VAL A 50 4.56 6.38 -1.73
N ASP A 51 5.34 7.28 -2.31
CA ASP A 51 5.55 7.34 -3.76
C ASP A 51 6.89 8.03 -4.09
N ALA A 52 7.41 7.78 -5.30
CA ALA A 52 8.63 8.41 -5.79
C ALA A 52 8.49 9.93 -6.01
N GLY A 53 7.25 10.45 -6.07
CA GLY A 53 7.04 11.89 -6.03
C GLY A 53 5.83 12.32 -5.20
N GLY A 54 5.82 13.58 -4.77
CA GLY A 54 4.76 14.12 -3.92
C GLY A 54 3.42 14.28 -4.63
N ASP A 55 2.34 14.17 -3.85
CA ASP A 55 0.93 14.44 -4.16
C ASP A 55 0.09 14.45 -2.86
N PHE A 56 -1.22 14.71 -2.93
CA PHE A 56 -2.12 14.85 -1.79
C PHE A 56 -2.17 13.64 -0.86
N PHE A 57 -2.06 12.42 -1.39
CA PHE A 57 -2.08 11.17 -0.60
C PHE A 57 -0.69 10.62 -0.27
N VAL A 58 0.38 11.35 -0.61
CA VAL A 58 1.76 10.92 -0.39
C VAL A 58 2.30 11.56 0.88
N ASP A 59 2.41 10.78 1.94
CA ASP A 59 3.00 11.20 3.22
C ASP A 59 4.54 11.16 3.17
N VAL A 60 5.10 10.19 2.42
CA VAL A 60 6.55 9.99 2.29
C VAL A 60 6.95 9.92 0.83
N VAL A 61 7.78 10.87 0.39
CA VAL A 61 8.38 10.85 -0.95
C VAL A 61 9.65 9.99 -0.91
N SER A 62 9.58 8.79 -1.48
CA SER A 62 10.70 7.82 -1.49
C SER A 62 10.48 6.74 -2.55
N LEU A 63 11.59 6.16 -3.06
CA LEU A 63 11.52 4.90 -3.79
C LEU A 63 11.13 3.76 -2.83
N ALA A 64 10.29 2.83 -3.31
CA ALA A 64 9.74 1.79 -2.46
C ALA A 64 10.82 0.94 -1.75
N HIS A 65 11.89 0.57 -2.45
CA HIS A 65 13.01 -0.20 -1.89
C HIS A 65 13.95 0.62 -0.97
N GLU A 66 13.84 1.95 -0.94
CA GLU A 66 14.70 2.84 -0.14
C GLU A 66 14.01 3.36 1.13
N VAL A 67 12.70 3.13 1.26
CA VAL A 67 11.90 3.69 2.35
C VAL A 67 12.45 3.30 3.73
N LYS A 68 12.44 4.25 4.67
CA LYS A 68 13.02 4.07 6.00
C LYS A 68 11.94 3.87 7.05
N PHE A 69 11.58 2.61 7.24
CA PHE A 69 10.74 2.14 8.34
C PHE A 69 11.40 0.96 9.04
N GLU A 70 11.06 0.78 10.31
CA GLU A 70 11.44 -0.41 11.07
C GLU A 70 10.84 -1.66 10.42
N ARG A 71 11.56 -2.77 10.53
CA ARG A 71 11.07 -4.08 10.07
C ARG A 71 9.83 -4.48 10.86
N GLU A 72 8.94 -5.26 10.25
CA GLU A 72 7.74 -5.79 10.92
C GLU A 72 6.97 -4.68 11.67
N SER A 73 6.72 -3.56 10.98
CA SER A 73 6.09 -2.37 11.58
C SER A 73 4.69 -2.09 11.05
N PHE A 74 4.25 -2.78 10.00
CA PHE A 74 2.94 -2.63 9.38
C PHE A 74 2.14 -3.93 9.40
N ASP A 75 0.84 -3.81 9.69
CA ASP A 75 -0.08 -4.96 9.68
C ASP A 75 -0.50 -5.28 8.23
N VAL A 76 -0.53 -4.27 7.36
CA VAL A 76 -0.81 -4.40 5.93
C VAL A 76 0.17 -3.57 5.13
N VAL A 77 0.73 -4.20 4.10
CA VAL A 77 1.52 -3.55 3.05
C VAL A 77 0.76 -3.75 1.74
N VAL A 78 0.48 -2.66 1.02
CA VAL A 78 -0.32 -2.69 -0.22
C VAL A 78 0.37 -1.91 -1.35
N SER A 79 0.24 -2.42 -2.57
CA SER A 79 0.58 -1.70 -3.80
C SER A 79 -0.59 -1.74 -4.78
N ALA A 80 -0.93 -0.58 -5.36
CA ALA A 80 -2.03 -0.48 -6.31
C ALA A 80 -1.53 0.06 -7.66
N SER A 81 -1.19 -0.85 -8.57
CA SER A 81 -0.76 -0.53 -9.94
C SER A 81 0.50 0.35 -10.02
N MET A 82 1.53 0.00 -9.25
CA MET A 82 2.85 0.63 -9.32
C MET A 82 3.97 -0.33 -9.77
N LEU A 83 3.88 -1.63 -9.44
CA LEU A 83 4.99 -2.56 -9.62
C LEU A 83 5.35 -2.77 -11.10
N GLU A 84 4.37 -2.64 -12.00
CA GLU A 84 4.53 -2.69 -13.45
C GLU A 84 5.41 -1.57 -14.02
N HIS A 85 5.61 -0.50 -13.25
CA HIS A 85 6.43 0.66 -13.61
C HIS A 85 7.76 0.72 -12.85
N ASP A 86 7.96 -0.16 -11.87
CA ASP A 86 9.14 -0.15 -11.02
C ASP A 86 10.28 -0.99 -11.63
N VAL A 87 11.32 -0.33 -12.13
CA VAL A 87 12.55 -0.99 -12.64
C VAL A 87 13.29 -1.78 -11.55
N HIS A 88 12.96 -1.56 -10.28
CA HIS A 88 13.50 -2.24 -9.11
C HIS A 88 12.44 -3.07 -8.37
N TRP A 89 11.37 -3.50 -9.05
CA TRP A 89 10.24 -4.20 -8.44
C TRP A 89 10.64 -5.35 -7.52
N GLU A 90 11.68 -6.14 -7.86
CA GLU A 90 12.16 -7.23 -7.00
C GLU A 90 12.64 -6.73 -5.63
N LYS A 91 13.44 -5.66 -5.62
CA LYS A 91 13.94 -5.03 -4.39
C LYS A 91 12.78 -4.39 -3.62
N SER A 92 11.83 -3.81 -4.33
CA SER A 92 10.65 -3.17 -3.73
C SER A 92 9.76 -4.19 -3.05
N ILE A 93 9.49 -5.35 -3.67
CA ILE A 93 8.77 -6.46 -3.04
C ILE A 93 9.54 -6.99 -1.84
N GLN A 94 10.85 -7.22 -1.95
CA GLN A 94 11.67 -7.66 -0.82
C GLN A 94 11.56 -6.67 0.35
N LYS A 95 11.64 -5.37 0.06
CA LYS A 95 11.49 -4.32 1.06
C LYS A 95 10.09 -4.34 1.68
N MET A 96 9.03 -4.41 0.89
CA MET A 96 7.65 -4.52 1.36
C MET A 96 7.48 -5.71 2.32
N VAL A 97 8.01 -6.88 1.96
CA VAL A 97 8.00 -8.07 2.82
C VAL A 97 8.72 -7.82 4.14
N THR A 98 9.84 -7.08 4.16
CA THR A 98 10.53 -6.77 5.43
C THR A 98 9.73 -5.87 6.38
N LEU A 99 8.78 -5.11 5.87
CA LEU A 99 7.96 -4.18 6.65
C LEU A 99 6.72 -4.84 7.26
N LEU A 100 6.32 -6.00 6.73
CA LEU A 100 5.11 -6.71 7.12
C LEU A 100 5.29 -7.50 8.42
N LYS A 101 4.37 -7.35 9.36
CA LYS A 101 4.29 -8.11 10.63
C LYS A 101 3.66 -9.49 10.43
N GLN A 102 4.37 -10.49 9.88
CA GLN A 102 3.92 -11.90 9.74
C GLN A 102 2.47 -12.17 9.22
N ASP A 103 1.71 -11.16 8.80
CA ASP A 103 0.28 -11.22 8.49
C ASP A 103 0.11 -11.28 6.96
N VAL A 104 -0.24 -10.17 6.27
CA VAL A 104 -0.62 -10.23 4.84
C VAL A 104 -0.01 -9.12 4.00
N LEU A 105 0.58 -9.51 2.87
CA LEU A 105 0.95 -8.65 1.75
C LEU A 105 -0.22 -8.63 0.74
N LEU A 106 -0.75 -7.46 0.40
CA LEU A 106 -1.88 -7.29 -0.53
C LEU A 106 -1.44 -6.64 -1.85
#